data_AF-A0A5B6X656-F1
#
_entry.id   AF-A0A5B6X656-F1
#
_cell.length_a   1.000
_cell.length_b   1.000
_cell.length_c   1.000
_cell.angle_alpha   90.00
_cell.angle_beta   90.00
_cell.angle_gamma   90.00
#
_symmetry.space_group_name_H-M   'P 1'
#
loop_
_entity.id
_entity.type
_entity.pdbx_description
1 polymer ?
#
loop_
_entity_poly.entity_id
_entity_poly.type
_entity_poly.pdbx_seq_one_letter_code
_entity_poly.pdbx_strand_id
1 'polypeptide(L)'
;MLSVYGASFSSTLLYSFNVNTGEKYFISLGLNGAIPQILENTKDDFFSKVIVTLKEAADKCFDGIREVPCLTCPKKPEGSMFVMVKLNVSLLEDISDDLDFCMKLAKEESVIIVPAALEDGLARIKAFHQRHVRKQ
;
A
#
# COMPACT_ATOMS: atom_id res chain seq x y z
N MET A 1 -16.78 -8.98 13.97
CA MET A 1 -16.99 -10.23 13.21
C MET A 1 -15.66 -10.71 12.62
N LEU A 2 -14.62 -10.87 13.45
CA LEU A 2 -13.32 -11.46 13.08
C LEU A 2 -12.50 -11.89 14.33
N SER A 3 -13.10 -11.97 15.53
CA SER A 3 -12.38 -12.31 16.78
C SER A 3 -11.92 -13.78 16.89
N VAL A 4 -11.97 -14.53 15.78
CA VAL A 4 -11.57 -15.95 15.69
C VAL A 4 -10.20 -16.10 15.02
N TYR A 5 -9.63 -15.04 14.43
CA TYR A 5 -8.35 -15.12 13.71
C TYR A 5 -7.34 -14.15 14.33
N GLY A 6 -6.63 -14.67 15.33
CA GLY A 6 -5.85 -13.89 16.30
C GLY A 6 -4.75 -12.99 15.72
N ALA A 7 -4.60 -11.82 16.37
CA ALA A 7 -3.39 -11.08 16.76
C ALA A 7 -2.15 -10.97 15.84
N SER A 8 -2.10 -11.51 14.62
CA SER A 8 -0.93 -11.44 13.73
C SER A 8 -1.09 -10.52 12.52
N PHE A 9 -2.28 -9.94 12.31
CA PHE A 9 -2.57 -9.17 11.09
C PHE A 9 -2.33 -7.65 11.21
N SER A 10 -2.24 -7.13 12.45
CA SER A 10 -2.31 -5.68 12.74
C SER A 10 -1.03 -4.89 12.40
N SER A 11 0.14 -5.53 12.38
CA SER A 11 1.43 -4.81 12.29
C SER A 11 1.94 -4.50 10.88
N THR A 12 1.28 -4.96 9.81
CA THR A 12 1.85 -4.94 8.45
C THR A 12 1.32 -3.82 7.52
N LEU A 13 0.24 -3.10 7.89
CA LEU A 13 -0.50 -2.25 6.93
C LEU A 13 -0.27 -0.73 7.02
N LEU A 14 0.65 -0.25 7.85
CA LEU A 14 0.83 1.18 8.11
C LEU A 14 1.98 1.82 7.30
N TYR A 15 1.85 1.87 5.97
CA TYR A 15 2.63 2.80 5.14
C TYR A 15 1.83 3.24 3.90
N SER A 16 1.25 4.44 3.95
CA SER A 16 0.69 5.11 2.78
C SER A 16 0.96 6.60 2.91
N PHE A 17 2.04 7.08 2.28
CA PHE A 17 2.36 8.51 2.21
C PHE A 17 1.39 9.21 1.24
N ASN A 18 0.56 10.09 1.80
CA ASN A 18 -0.23 11.05 1.05
C ASN A 18 0.58 12.36 0.91
N VAL A 19 1.15 12.62 -0.27
CA VAL A 19 1.69 13.95 -0.60
C VAL A 19 0.66 14.63 -1.49
N ASN A 20 -0.26 15.34 -0.86
CA ASN A 20 -1.15 16.29 -1.52
C ASN A 20 -0.50 17.67 -1.45
N THR A 21 0.26 18.04 -2.48
CA THR A 21 0.75 19.42 -2.63
C THR A 21 -0.29 20.24 -3.40
N GLY A 22 -1.35 20.62 -2.70
CA GLY A 22 -2.15 21.79 -3.05
C GLY A 22 -1.62 22.96 -2.24
N GLU A 23 -0.68 23.73 -2.79
CA GLU A 23 -0.62 25.20 -2.77
C GLU A 23 0.64 25.61 -3.57
N LYS A 24 0.41 26.45 -4.57
CA LYS A 24 1.36 26.84 -5.60
C LYS A 24 2.06 28.14 -5.18
N TYR A 25 3.38 28.06 -5.04
CA TYR A 25 4.36 29.15 -4.94
C TYR A 25 4.30 30.01 -3.66
N PHE A 26 5.11 29.65 -2.67
CA PHE A 26 6.12 30.47 -1.97
C PHE A 26 6.89 29.46 -1.07
N ILE A 27 8.21 29.60 -0.91
CA ILE A 27 9.16 28.67 -0.22
C ILE A 27 9.43 27.26 -0.82
N SER A 28 10.03 27.16 -2.02
CA SER A 28 10.61 25.89 -2.56
C SER A 28 12.15 25.90 -2.69
N LEU A 29 12.83 26.96 -2.26
CA LEU A 29 14.29 27.13 -2.45
C LEU A 29 15.12 26.05 -1.73
N GLY A 30 14.69 25.61 -0.54
CA GLY A 30 15.41 24.59 0.23
C GLY A 30 15.37 23.19 -0.38
N LEU A 31 14.21 22.77 -0.91
CA LEU A 31 14.06 21.44 -1.50
C LEU A 31 14.84 21.33 -2.82
N ASN A 32 14.72 22.34 -3.70
CA ASN A 32 15.42 22.35 -4.98
C ASN A 32 16.95 22.49 -4.82
N GLY A 33 17.42 23.18 -3.77
CA GLY A 33 18.85 23.24 -3.45
C GLY A 33 19.41 21.94 -2.87
N ALA A 34 18.59 21.18 -2.13
CA ALA A 34 19.00 19.92 -1.52
C ALA A 34 18.95 18.72 -2.49
N ILE A 35 18.05 18.71 -3.48
CA ILE A 35 17.87 17.59 -4.41
C ILE A 35 19.17 17.14 -5.09
N PRO A 36 20.00 18.03 -5.68
CA PRO A 36 21.25 17.62 -6.32
C PRO A 36 22.18 16.89 -5.34
N GLN A 37 22.33 17.41 -4.12
CA GLN A 37 23.18 16.79 -3.11
C GLN A 37 22.60 15.48 -2.59
N ILE A 38 21.29 15.35 -2.44
CA ILE A 38 20.65 14.08 -2.04
C ILE A 38 20.88 13.03 -3.12
N LEU A 39 20.69 13.36 -4.39
CA LEU A 39 20.90 12.43 -5.50
C LEU A 39 22.36 12.03 -5.66
N GLU A 40 23.30 12.96 -5.45
CA GLU A 40 24.74 12.71 -5.60
C GLU A 40 25.33 11.94 -4.40
N ASN A 41 24.90 12.26 -3.17
CA ASN A 41 25.54 11.74 -1.95
C ASN A 41 24.80 10.55 -1.30
N THR A 42 23.60 10.20 -1.77
CA THR A 42 22.92 8.98 -1.28
C THR A 42 23.62 7.75 -1.84
N LYS A 43 24.19 6.95 -0.96
CA LYS A 43 24.93 5.73 -1.33
C LYS A 43 24.01 4.59 -1.73
N ASP A 44 24.49 3.72 -2.62
CA ASP A 44 23.74 2.55 -3.11
C ASP A 44 23.28 1.57 -2.01
N ASP A 45 24.01 1.52 -0.89
CA ASP A 45 23.64 0.68 0.25
C ASP A 45 22.32 1.12 0.90
N PHE A 46 22.00 2.42 0.85
CA PHE A 46 20.72 2.94 1.30
C PHE A 46 19.56 2.36 0.48
N PHE A 47 19.63 2.47 -0.85
CA PHE A 47 18.60 1.94 -1.74
C PHE A 47 18.47 0.41 -1.60
N SER A 48 19.60 -0.29 -1.49
CA SER A 48 19.62 -1.74 -1.29
C SER A 48 18.92 -2.15 0.00
N LYS A 49 19.18 -1.45 1.11
CA LYS A 49 18.50 -1.67 2.40
C LYS A 49 17.00 -1.44 2.28
N VAL A 50 16.57 -0.36 1.61
CA VAL A 50 15.15 -0.07 1.38
C VAL A 50 14.48 -1.20 0.59
N ILE A 51 15.10 -1.66 -0.51
CA ILE A 51 14.55 -2.75 -1.34
C ILE A 51 14.44 -4.06 -0.55
N VAL A 52 15.46 -4.41 0.24
CA VAL A 52 15.43 -5.62 1.09
C VAL A 52 14.28 -5.53 2.10
N THR A 53 14.14 -4.41 2.81
CA THR A 53 13.05 -4.20 3.77
C THR A 53 11.67 -4.28 3.11
N LEU A 54 11.50 -3.64 1.94
CA LEU A 54 10.24 -3.69 1.21
C LEU A 54 9.91 -5.11 0.73
N LYS A 55 10.92 -5.87 0.28
CA LYS A 55 10.75 -7.26 -0.11
C LYS A 55 10.33 -8.13 1.07
N GLU A 56 10.98 -8.00 2.22
CA GLU A 56 10.60 -8.76 3.42
C GLU A 56 9.17 -8.42 3.89
N ALA A 57 8.78 -7.14 3.83
CA ALA A 57 7.42 -6.71 4.14
C ALA A 57 6.40 -7.25 3.12
N ALA A 58 6.74 -7.22 1.84
CA ALA A 58 5.92 -7.79 0.76
C ALA A 58 5.69 -9.30 0.94
N ASP A 59 6.74 -10.04 1.30
CA ASP A 59 6.68 -11.48 1.53
C ASP A 59 5.72 -11.80 2.69
N LYS A 60 5.91 -11.13 3.83
CA LYS A 60 5.04 -11.28 5.01
C LYS A 60 3.59 -10.91 4.71
N CYS A 61 3.36 -9.80 4.01
CA CYS A 61 2.02 -9.37 3.65
C CYS A 61 1.34 -10.38 2.71
N PHE A 62 2.06 -10.84 1.68
CA PHE A 62 1.54 -11.81 0.72
C PHE A 62 1.15 -13.13 1.40
N ASP A 63 2.01 -13.65 2.27
CA ASP A 63 1.74 -14.89 2.99
C ASP A 63 0.58 -14.72 3.99
N GLY A 64 0.57 -13.63 4.76
CA GLY A 64 -0.52 -13.33 5.70
C GLY A 64 -1.88 -13.13 5.02
N ILE A 65 -1.93 -12.52 3.83
CA ILE A 65 -3.18 -12.36 3.06
C ILE A 65 -3.74 -13.73 2.64
N ARG A 66 -2.89 -14.71 2.33
CA ARG A 66 -3.34 -16.06 1.90
C ARG A 66 -4.02 -16.84 3.01
N GLU A 67 -3.78 -16.48 4.26
CA GLU A 67 -4.43 -17.07 5.43
C GLU A 67 -5.83 -16.48 5.69
N VAL A 68 -6.18 -15.36 5.02
CA VAL A 68 -7.48 -14.69 5.17
C VAL A 68 -8.44 -15.13 4.05
N PRO A 69 -9.49 -15.94 4.33
CA PRO A 69 -10.30 -16.58 3.29
C PRO A 69 -11.04 -15.62 2.34
N CYS A 70 -11.41 -14.44 2.83
CA CYS A 70 -12.12 -13.43 2.04
C CYS A 70 -11.19 -12.51 1.23
N LEU A 71 -9.86 -12.64 1.38
CA LEU A 71 -8.88 -11.85 0.67
C LEU A 71 -8.09 -12.71 -0.31
N THR A 72 -7.68 -12.11 -1.43
CA THR A 72 -6.77 -12.77 -2.37
C THR A 72 -5.78 -11.76 -2.91
N CYS A 73 -4.50 -12.09 -2.86
CA CYS A 73 -3.47 -11.35 -3.58
C CYS A 73 -3.12 -12.11 -4.87
N PRO A 74 -3.64 -11.71 -6.04
CA PRO A 74 -3.46 -12.49 -7.28
C PRO A 74 -2.01 -12.49 -7.77
N LYS A 75 -1.24 -11.45 -7.44
CA LYS A 75 0.18 -11.36 -7.77
C LYS A 75 0.93 -10.74 -6.60
N LYS A 76 2.03 -11.39 -6.20
CA LYS A 76 2.96 -10.84 -5.22
C LYS A 76 3.55 -9.50 -5.73
N PRO A 77 3.61 -8.45 -4.90
CA PRO A 77 4.19 -7.18 -5.33
C PRO A 77 5.70 -7.33 -5.58
N GLU A 78 6.13 -6.87 -6.75
CA GLU A 78 7.54 -6.93 -7.20
C GLU A 78 8.25 -5.57 -7.08
N GLY A 79 7.53 -4.54 -6.61
CA GLY A 79 8.04 -3.18 -6.45
C GLY A 79 6.94 -2.25 -5.94
N SER A 80 7.28 -0.96 -5.78
CA SER A 80 6.45 0.00 -5.06
C SER A 80 6.30 -0.33 -3.56
N MET A 81 5.44 0.41 -2.86
CA MET A 81 5.20 0.31 -1.42
C MET A 81 3.75 -0.10 -1.10
N PHE A 82 3.06 -0.75 -2.04
CA PHE A 82 1.64 -1.08 -1.90
C PHE A 82 1.35 -2.52 -2.34
N VAL A 83 0.38 -3.15 -1.67
CA VAL A 83 -0.13 -4.47 -2.02
C VAL A 83 -1.59 -4.32 -2.45
N MET A 84 -1.92 -4.84 -3.63
CA MET A 84 -3.30 -4.87 -4.11
C MET A 84 -3.93 -6.19 -3.69
N VAL A 85 -5.05 -6.09 -2.99
CA VAL A 85 -5.83 -7.25 -2.54
C VAL A 85 -7.22 -7.22 -3.18
N LYS A 86 -7.70 -8.39 -3.56
CA LYS A 86 -9.07 -8.60 -4.01
C LYS A 86 -9.89 -9.04 -2.82
N LEU A 87 -10.97 -8.30 -2.53
CA LEU A 87 -11.97 -8.67 -1.53
C LEU A 87 -13.04 -9.56 -2.17
N ASN A 88 -13.36 -10.68 -1.52
CA ASN A 88 -14.50 -11.52 -1.86
C ASN A 88 -15.65 -11.24 -0.88
N VAL A 89 -16.50 -10.29 -1.26
CA VAL A 89 -17.64 -9.83 -0.45
C VAL A 89 -18.63 -10.97 -0.18
N SER A 90 -18.77 -11.94 -1.09
CA SER A 90 -19.71 -13.06 -0.92
C SER A 90 -19.40 -13.99 0.25
N LEU A 91 -18.20 -13.91 0.83
CA LEU A 91 -17.79 -14.68 2.00
C LEU A 91 -17.98 -13.91 3.32
N LEU A 92 -18.49 -12.68 3.25
CA LEU A 92 -18.62 -11.78 4.38
C LEU A 92 -20.09 -11.43 4.59
N GLU A 93 -20.56 -11.58 5.83
CA GLU A 93 -21.90 -11.14 6.23
C GLU A 93 -21.86 -9.65 6.59
N ASP A 94 -22.98 -8.96 6.36
CA ASP A 94 -23.15 -7.52 6.61
C ASP A 94 -22.16 -6.59 5.91
N ILE A 95 -21.37 -7.04 4.94
CA ILE A 95 -20.45 -6.18 4.18
C ILE A 95 -20.96 -6.04 2.75
N SER A 96 -21.21 -4.81 2.29
CA SER A 96 -21.77 -4.57 0.95
C SER A 96 -20.71 -4.43 -0.14
N ASP A 97 -19.58 -3.80 0.18
CA ASP A 97 -18.51 -3.48 -0.77
C ASP A 97 -17.16 -3.25 -0.05
N ASP A 98 -16.14 -2.86 -0.80
CA ASP A 98 -14.79 -2.61 -0.28
C ASP A 98 -14.72 -1.38 0.64
N LEU A 99 -15.55 -0.36 0.41
CA LEU A 99 -15.63 0.81 1.27
C LEU A 99 -16.21 0.47 2.64
N ASP A 100 -17.33 -0.25 2.68
CA ASP A 100 -17.95 -0.70 3.93
C ASP A 100 -17.01 -1.63 4.72
N PHE A 101 -16.34 -2.56 4.03
CA PHE A 101 -15.27 -3.37 4.63
C PHE A 101 -14.18 -2.51 5.29
N CYS A 102 -13.64 -1.51 4.57
CA CYS A 102 -12.58 -0.64 5.09
C CYS A 102 -13.05 0.18 6.30
N MET A 103 -14.28 0.70 6.27
CA MET A 103 -14.86 1.46 7.39
C MET A 103 -15.06 0.60 8.63
N LYS A 104 -15.61 -0.61 8.46
CA LYS A 104 -15.80 -1.55 9.58
C LYS A 104 -14.48 -2.02 10.15
N LEU A 105 -13.50 -2.33 9.29
CA LEU A 105 -12.16 -2.71 9.74
C LEU A 105 -11.47 -1.59 10.53
N ALA A 106 -11.59 -0.33 10.08
CA ALA A 106 -11.06 0.81 10.81
C ALA A 106 -11.73 1.00 12.17
N LYS A 107 -13.04 0.71 12.27
CA LYS A 107 -13.82 0.82 13.51
C LYS A 107 -13.57 -0.33 14.50
N GLU A 108 -13.53 -1.58 14.00
CA GLU A 108 -13.41 -2.79 14.83
C GLU A 108 -11.96 -3.07 15.22
N GLU A 109 -11.02 -2.91 14.30
CA GLU A 109 -9.62 -3.34 14.46
C GLU A 109 -8.62 -2.17 14.45
N SER A 110 -9.08 -0.92 14.31
CA SER A 110 -8.21 0.27 14.19
C SER A 110 -7.22 0.20 13.01
N VAL A 111 -7.55 -0.60 11.98
CA VAL A 111 -6.72 -0.73 10.77
C VAL A 111 -7.36 0.05 9.63
N ILE A 112 -6.62 1.03 9.10
CA ILE A 112 -7.07 1.84 7.97
C ILE A 112 -6.52 1.24 6.68
N ILE A 113 -7.42 0.90 5.76
CA ILE A 113 -7.09 0.45 4.40
C ILE A 113 -7.71 1.44 3.41
N VAL A 114 -7.01 1.68 2.30
CA VAL A 114 -7.53 2.53 1.22
C VAL A 114 -8.40 1.67 0.29
N PRO A 115 -9.71 1.94 0.18
CA PRO A 115 -10.58 1.22 -0.74
C PRO A 115 -10.18 1.51 -2.20
N ALA A 116 -10.40 0.52 -3.07
CA ALA A 116 -10.06 0.64 -4.48
C ALA A 116 -10.97 1.66 -5.19
N ALA A 117 -12.19 1.85 -4.69
CA ALA A 117 -13.15 2.83 -5.20
C ALA A 117 -12.71 4.30 -5.10
N LEU A 118 -11.60 4.63 -4.41
CA LEU A 118 -10.98 5.95 -4.53
C LEU A 118 -10.31 6.10 -5.91
N GLU A 119 -11.09 6.55 -6.89
CA GLU A 119 -10.71 6.59 -8.31
C GLU A 119 -9.35 7.27 -8.57
N ASP A 120 -9.03 8.35 -7.86
CA ASP A 120 -7.80 9.13 -8.10
C ASP A 120 -6.53 8.36 -7.69
N GLY A 121 -6.58 7.62 -6.59
CA GLY A 121 -5.46 6.80 -6.12
C GLY A 121 -5.26 5.57 -6.98
N LEU A 122 -6.38 4.88 -7.29
CA LEU A 122 -6.36 3.65 -8.08
C LEU A 122 -5.94 3.90 -9.53
N ALA A 123 -6.33 5.03 -10.13
CA ALA A 123 -5.89 5.41 -11.47
C ALA A 123 -4.36 5.54 -11.56
N ARG A 124 -3.73 6.14 -10.55
CA ARG A 124 -2.27 6.29 -10.49
C ARG A 124 -1.57 4.94 -10.32
N ILE A 125 -2.11 4.06 -9.47
CA ILE A 125 -1.57 2.71 -9.25
C ILE A 125 -1.73 1.85 -10.52
N LYS A 126 -2.89 1.88 -11.17
CA LYS A 126 -3.13 1.20 -12.45
C LYS A 126 -2.21 1.70 -13.55
N ALA A 127 -2.03 3.02 -13.67
CA ALA A 127 -1.12 3.62 -14.64
C ALA A 127 0.35 3.26 -14.38
N PHE A 128 0.75 3.10 -13.11
CA PHE A 128 2.08 2.61 -12.75
C PHE A 128 2.25 1.14 -13.14
N HIS A 129 1.30 0.28 -12.76
CA HIS A 129 1.33 -1.15 -13.09
C HIS A 129 1.39 -1.40 -14.61
N GLN A 130 0.53 -0.77 -15.39
CA GLN A 130 0.52 -0.90 -16.86
C GLN A 130 1.84 -0.45 -17.51
N ARG A 131 2.51 0.57 -16.94
CA ARG A 131 3.79 1.06 -17.45
C ARG A 131 4.95 0.06 -17.26
N HIS A 132 4.87 -0.81 -16.25
CA HIS A 132 5.95 -1.74 -15.90
C HIS A 132 5.68 -3.16 -16.40
N VAL A 133 4.42 -3.57 -16.54
CA VAL A 133 4.05 -4.86 -17.15
C VAL A 133 4.30 -4.89 -18.66
N ARG A 134 4.24 -3.75 -19.37
CA ARG A 134 4.52 -3.68 -20.82
C ARG A 134 6.02 -3.72 -21.19
N LYS A 135 6.92 -3.81 -20.20
CA LYS A 135 8.38 -3.81 -20.42
C LYS A 135 9.05 -5.18 -20.17
N GLN A 136 8.26 -6.23 -19.95
CA GLN A 136 8.70 -7.61 -20.02
C GLN A 136 8.07 -8.27 -21.25
#